data_AF-A0A959TC39-F1
#
_entry.id   AF-A0A959TC39-F1
#
_cell.length_a   1.000
_cell.length_b   1.000
_cell.length_c   1.000
_cell.angle_alpha   90.00
_cell.angle_beta   90.00
_cell.angle_gamma   90.00
#
_symmetry.space_group_name_H-M   'P 1'
#
loop_
_entity.id
_entity.type
_entity.pdbx_description
1 polymer ?
#
loop_
_entity_poly.entity_id
_entity_poly.type
_entity_poly.pdbx_seq_one_letter_code
_entity_poly.pdbx_strand_id
1 'polypeptide(L)'
;MAEPFTLRIHIGDQTKEVSLPAWEDITLGRYAEVARAPKDELDHEVVARILGIDTLDALAMSTKEAMAALNWYWGVLSEGAKAWTAYADILDDL
;
A
#
# COMPACT_ATOMS: atom_id res chain seq x y z
N MET A 1 -10.33 15.30 -6.30
CA MET A 1 -9.24 14.34 -6.55
C MET A 1 -8.15 14.67 -5.57
N ALA A 2 -7.91 13.79 -4.60
CA ALA A 2 -6.76 13.90 -3.72
C ALA A 2 -5.48 13.66 -4.53
N GLU A 3 -4.42 14.42 -4.24
CA GLU A 3 -3.17 14.30 -4.99
C GLU A 3 -2.48 12.96 -4.68
N PRO A 4 -1.87 12.30 -5.69
CA PRO A 4 -1.10 11.08 -5.45
C PRO A 4 0.08 11.36 -4.51
N PHE A 5 0.33 10.42 -3.61
CA PHE A 5 1.42 10.52 -2.65
C PHE A 5 2.71 9.97 -3.27
N THR A 6 3.78 10.77 -3.29
CA THR A 6 5.08 10.30 -3.78
C THR A 6 5.95 9.81 -2.61
N LEU A 7 6.29 8.52 -2.66
CA LEU A 7 7.15 7.86 -1.69
C LEU A 7 8.57 7.71 -2.26
N ARG A 8 9.59 8.14 -1.50
CA ARG A 8 10.99 7.92 -1.88
C ARG A 8 11.49 6.63 -1.22
N ILE A 9 11.86 5.66 -2.02
CA ILE A 9 12.43 4.38 -1.56
C ILE A 9 13.88 4.25 -2.01
N HIS A 10 14.71 3.62 -1.18
CA HIS A 10 16.06 3.24 -1.58
C HIS A 10 16.06 1.78 -2.03
N ILE A 11 16.72 1.52 -3.16
CA ILE A 11 16.89 0.21 -3.78
C ILE A 11 18.38 0.06 -4.06
N GLY A 12 19.08 -0.74 -3.26
CA GLY A 12 20.55 -0.73 -3.24
C GLY A 12 21.11 0.69 -3.05
N ASP A 13 21.89 1.17 -4.01
CA ASP A 13 22.50 2.51 -4.00
C ASP A 13 21.63 3.58 -4.70
N GLN A 14 20.44 3.23 -5.17
CA GLN A 14 19.56 4.13 -5.92
C GLN A 14 18.39 4.62 -5.08
N THR A 15 17.97 5.86 -5.29
CA THR A 15 16.68 6.36 -4.79
C THR A 15 15.68 6.38 -5.93
N LYS A 16 14.53 5.71 -5.76
CA LYS A 16 13.41 5.79 -6.69
C LYS A 16 12.24 6.55 -6.05
N GLU A 17 11.58 7.36 -6.85
CA GLU A 17 10.30 7.98 -6.47
C GLU A 17 9.16 7.12 -7.00
N VAL A 18 8.23 6.78 -6.11
CA VAL A 18 7.07 5.95 -6.42
C VAL A 18 5.82 6.77 -6.16
N SER A 19 5.00 6.96 -7.17
CA SER A 19 3.70 7.62 -7.03
C SER A 19 2.63 6.60 -6.66
N LEU A 20 2.09 6.73 -5.47
CA LEU A 20 0.99 5.92 -4.97
C LEU A 20 -0.33 6.68 -5.15
N PRO A 21 -1.42 5.98 -5.53
CA PRO A 21 -2.73 6.61 -5.61
C PRO A 21 -3.15 7.15 -4.24
N ALA A 22 -3.98 8.18 -4.23
CA ALA A 22 -4.65 8.60 -3.00
C ALA A 22 -5.54 7.46 -2.48
N TRP A 23 -5.75 7.42 -1.15
CA TRP A 23 -6.54 6.36 -0.51
C TRP A 23 -7.98 6.30 -1.03
N GLU A 24 -8.54 7.46 -1.41
CA GLU A 24 -9.88 7.64 -1.99
C GLU A 24 -10.02 6.95 -3.36
N ASP A 25 -8.91 6.75 -4.07
CA ASP A 25 -8.87 6.16 -5.41
C ASP A 25 -8.49 4.67 -5.38
N ILE A 26 -8.33 4.08 -4.19
CA ILE A 26 -8.08 2.64 -4.05
C ILE A 26 -9.39 1.89 -4.29
N THR A 27 -9.48 1.22 -5.45
CA THR A 27 -10.63 0.39 -5.79
C THR A 27 -10.78 -0.81 -4.84
N LEU A 28 -12.00 -1.32 -4.71
CA LEU A 28 -12.32 -2.48 -3.86
C LEU A 28 -11.52 -3.74 -4.26
N GLY A 29 -11.22 -3.91 -5.55
CA GLY A 29 -10.33 -4.97 -6.04
C GLY A 29 -8.89 -4.79 -5.57
N ARG A 30 -8.38 -3.56 -5.63
CA ARG A 30 -7.05 -3.23 -5.11
C ARG A 30 -7.00 -3.44 -3.60
N TYR A 31 -8.05 -3.08 -2.87
CA TYR A 31 -8.20 -3.36 -1.43
C TYR A 31 -8.19 -4.87 -1.11
N ALA A 32 -8.89 -5.70 -1.90
CA ALA A 32 -8.98 -7.14 -1.66
C ALA A 32 -7.67 -7.90 -1.92
N GLU A 33 -6.91 -7.50 -2.95
CA GLU A 33 -5.54 -7.99 -3.17
C GLU A 33 -4.63 -7.64 -2.00
N VAL A 34 -4.94 -6.53 -1.38
CA VAL A 34 -4.12 -5.86 -0.39
C VAL A 34 -4.35 -6.40 1.03
N ALA A 35 -5.60 -6.68 1.39
CA ALA A 35 -5.96 -7.33 2.66
C ALA A 35 -5.36 -8.74 2.85
N ARG A 36 -4.80 -9.34 1.78
CA ARG A 36 -4.17 -10.68 1.81
C ARG A 36 -2.68 -10.66 2.13
N ALA A 37 -2.07 -9.48 2.27
CA ALA A 37 -0.68 -9.36 2.67
C ALA A 37 -0.43 -10.05 4.02
N PRO A 38 0.67 -10.80 4.20
CA PRO A 38 1.03 -11.35 5.50
C PRO A 38 1.38 -10.24 6.49
N LYS A 39 0.90 -10.35 7.74
CA LYS A 39 1.14 -9.35 8.80
C LYS A 39 2.47 -9.53 9.53
N ASP A 40 2.93 -10.78 9.64
CA ASP A 40 4.07 -11.16 10.47
C ASP A 40 5.26 -11.67 9.64
N GLU A 41 5.14 -11.63 8.31
CA GLU A 41 6.17 -12.09 7.37
C GLU A 41 6.41 -11.04 6.30
N LEU A 42 7.69 -10.83 5.98
CA LEU A 42 8.09 -9.95 4.89
C LEU A 42 7.97 -10.71 3.57
N ASP A 43 6.95 -10.37 2.79
CA ASP A 43 6.79 -10.82 1.41
C ASP A 43 7.16 -9.70 0.43
N HIS A 44 8.28 -9.86 -0.27
CA HIS A 44 8.79 -8.86 -1.21
C HIS A 44 7.94 -8.76 -2.49
N GLU A 45 7.18 -9.80 -2.86
CA GLU A 45 6.25 -9.71 -3.98
C GLU A 45 5.05 -8.83 -3.64
N VAL A 46 4.60 -8.90 -2.39
CA VAL A 46 3.57 -8.02 -1.85
C VAL A 46 4.08 -6.58 -1.81
N VAL A 47 5.30 -6.35 -1.30
CA VAL A 47 5.93 -5.01 -1.31
C VAL A 47 6.02 -4.45 -2.73
N ALA A 48 6.49 -5.25 -3.68
CA ALA A 48 6.60 -4.87 -5.08
C ALA A 48 5.25 -4.42 -5.66
N ARG A 49 4.19 -5.19 -5.39
CA ARG A 49 2.83 -4.91 -5.87
C ARG A 49 2.24 -3.65 -5.25
N ILE A 50 2.44 -3.44 -3.94
CA ILE A 50 1.97 -2.24 -3.22
C ILE A 50 2.63 -0.99 -3.81
N LEU A 51 3.93 -1.07 -4.04
CA LEU A 51 4.73 0.04 -4.58
C LEU A 51 4.63 0.15 -6.10
N GLY A 52 4.02 -0.82 -6.80
CA GLY A 52 3.97 -0.82 -8.27
C GLY A 52 5.36 -0.87 -8.92
N ILE A 53 6.32 -1.57 -8.28
CA ILE A 53 7.68 -1.78 -8.76
C ILE A 53 7.92 -3.25 -9.11
N ASP A 54 9.06 -3.57 -9.73
CA ASP A 54 9.45 -4.94 -10.01
C ASP A 54 9.81 -5.70 -8.72
N THR A 55 9.56 -7.02 -8.67
CA THR A 55 9.94 -7.86 -7.51
C THR A 55 11.44 -7.82 -7.23
N LEU A 56 12.27 -7.71 -8.27
CA LEU A 56 13.72 -7.57 -8.10
C LEU A 56 14.12 -6.27 -7.41
N ASP A 57 13.41 -5.18 -7.69
CA ASP A 57 13.62 -3.90 -7.00
C ASP A 57 13.23 -4.03 -5.54
N ALA A 58 12.08 -4.65 -5.25
CA ALA A 58 11.64 -4.89 -3.88
C ALA A 58 12.65 -5.76 -3.10
N LEU A 59 13.20 -6.81 -3.72
CA LEU A 59 14.24 -7.67 -3.12
C LEU A 59 15.54 -6.92 -2.83
N ALA A 60 15.83 -5.87 -3.58
CA ALA A 60 17.00 -5.01 -3.36
C ALA A 60 16.74 -3.88 -2.33
N MET A 61 15.52 -3.76 -1.79
CA MET A 61 15.23 -2.86 -0.68
C MET A 61 15.79 -3.42 0.63
N SER A 62 16.16 -2.54 1.55
CA SER A 62 16.49 -2.97 2.90
C SER A 62 15.25 -3.54 3.61
N THR A 63 15.43 -4.54 4.48
CA THR A 63 14.33 -5.11 5.30
C THR A 63 13.57 -4.03 6.06
N LYS A 64 14.26 -2.99 6.54
CA LYS A 64 13.65 -1.85 7.24
C LYS A 64 12.71 -1.07 6.35
N GLU A 65 13.10 -0.78 5.11
CA GLU A 65 12.27 -0.03 4.16
C GLU A 65 11.11 -0.85 3.64
N ALA A 66 11.35 -2.13 3.35
CA ALA A 66 10.29 -3.04 2.93
C ALA A 66 9.22 -3.20 4.04
N MET A 67 9.65 -3.34 5.30
CA MET A 67 8.74 -3.32 6.45
C MET A 67 8.06 -1.96 6.66
N ALA A 68 8.75 -0.85 6.43
CA ALA A 68 8.14 0.47 6.51
C ALA A 68 7.05 0.66 5.43
N ALA A 69 7.27 0.17 4.22
CA ALA A 69 6.28 0.16 3.15
C ALA A 69 5.05 -0.69 3.54
N LEU A 70 5.26 -1.89 4.08
CA LEU A 70 4.17 -2.74 4.61
C LEU A 70 3.41 -2.07 5.75
N ASN A 71 4.11 -1.44 6.70
CA ASN A 71 3.47 -0.77 7.84
C ASN A 71 2.67 0.46 7.41
N TRP A 72 3.23 1.30 6.54
CA TRP A 72 2.51 2.42 5.95
C TRP A 72 1.23 1.93 5.27
N TYR A 73 1.36 0.86 4.50
CA TYR A 73 0.26 0.22 3.81
C TYR A 73 -0.83 -0.31 4.74
N TRP A 74 -0.47 -0.98 5.85
CA TRP A 74 -1.44 -1.40 6.87
C TRP A 74 -2.14 -0.20 7.52
N GLY A 75 -1.44 0.92 7.68
CA GLY A 75 -2.02 2.20 8.09
C GLY A 75 -3.10 2.68 7.12
N VAL A 76 -2.76 2.75 5.83
CA VAL A 76 -3.70 3.15 4.76
C VAL A 76 -4.90 2.21 4.68
N LEU A 77 -4.68 0.90 4.79
CA LEU A 77 -5.74 -0.10 4.86
C LEU A 77 -6.68 0.14 6.04
N SER A 78 -6.14 0.41 7.22
CA SER A 78 -6.93 0.66 8.43
C SER A 78 -7.78 1.92 8.31
N GLU A 79 -7.24 2.97 7.69
CA GLU A 79 -7.97 4.22 7.44
C GLU A 79 -9.02 4.05 6.32
N GLY A 80 -8.65 3.42 5.21
CA GLY A 80 -9.56 3.10 4.11
C GLY A 80 -10.70 2.18 4.55
N ALA A 81 -10.41 1.16 5.38
CA ALA A 81 -11.42 0.29 5.96
C ALA A 81 -12.44 1.08 6.78
N LYS A 82 -11.99 2.00 7.65
CA LYS A 82 -12.88 2.86 8.44
C LYS A 82 -13.75 3.75 7.56
N ALA A 83 -13.16 4.34 6.51
CA ALA A 83 -13.91 5.16 5.56
C ALA A 83 -14.95 4.34 4.78
N TRP A 84 -14.60 3.11 4.37
CA TRP A 84 -15.52 2.19 3.72
C TRP A 84 -16.63 1.68 4.64
N THR A 85 -16.34 1.36 5.90
CA THR A 85 -17.39 1.00 6.88
C THR A 85 -18.37 2.16 7.09
N ALA A 86 -17.86 3.39 7.20
CA ALA A 86 -18.71 4.57 7.31
C ALA A 86 -19.57 4.80 6.05
N TYR A 87 -19.06 4.49 4.85
CA TYR A 87 -19.84 4.55 3.61
C TYR A 87 -20.87 3.41 3.50
N ALA A 88 -20.55 2.21 3.98
CA ALA A 88 -21.48 1.09 4.01
C ALA A 88 -22.67 1.38 4.93
N ASP A 89 -22.41 1.96 6.11
CA ASP A 89 -23.47 2.38 7.04
C ASP A 89 -24.41 3.43 6.41
N ILE A 90 -23.90 4.33 5.56
CA ILE A 90 -24.70 5.32 4.81
C ILE A 90 -25.56 4.66 3.71
N LEU A 91 -25.07 3.57 3.10
CA LEU A 91 -25.79 2.85 2.05
C LEU A 91 -26.87 1.91 2.61
N ASP A 92 -26.69 1.38 3.81
CA ASP A 92 -27.69 0.53 4.50
C ASP A 92 -28.84 1.36 5.12
N ASP A 93 -28.65 2.66 5.34
CA ASP A 93 -29.68 3.61 5.83
C ASP A 93 -30.53 4.26 4.69
N LEU A 94 -30.26 3.93 3.43
CA LEU A 94 -30.99 4.41 2.24
C LEU A 94 -32.03 3.39 1.73
#